data_AF-A0A151QLX1-F1
#
_entry.id   AF-A0A151QLX1-F1
#
_cell.length_a   1.000
_cell.length_b   1.000
_cell.length_c   1.000
_cell.angle_alpha   90.00
_cell.angle_beta   90.00
_cell.angle_gamma   90.00
#
_symmetry.space_group_name_H-M   'P 1'
#
loop_
_entity.id
_entity.type
_entity.pdbx_description
1 polymer ?
#
loop_
_entity_poly.entity_id
_entity_poly.type
_entity_poly.pdbx_seq_one_letter_code
_entity_poly.pdbx_strand_id
1 'polypeptide(L)'
;MDDNLEEMIRDVGEENFERAHVYDTLKSDFEQPLYPGCSMFTRLSATLRLFSLKARNGWTDKSFTELLELLKEMLPEDNTLSNRNYEAKKILCLMSLEYKKIHACPNDCILYTNDFSTLKVCSTGGLSRFKMKTDGSSGEEEIEGLPAKVLWYLPIIPRFKRLFVIKEDAKKPHMERKW
;
A
#
# COMPACT_ATOMS: atom_id res chain seq x y z
N MET A 1 16.93 21.81 12.89
CA MET A 1 16.17 20.62 13.34
C MET A 1 16.03 19.59 12.22
N ASP A 2 16.78 19.74 11.12
CA ASP A 2 16.71 18.88 9.93
C ASP A 2 17.92 17.93 9.85
N ASP A 3 19.09 18.43 10.27
CA ASP A 3 20.37 17.71 10.24
C ASP A 3 20.40 16.39 11.05
N ASN A 4 19.54 16.24 12.05
CA ASN A 4 19.47 15.03 12.89
C ASN A 4 18.63 13.91 12.23
N LEU A 5 17.71 14.27 11.33
CA LEU A 5 16.86 13.31 10.64
C LEU A 5 17.64 12.61 9.51
N GLU A 6 18.43 13.37 8.76
CA GLU A 6 19.31 12.83 7.72
C GLU A 6 20.38 11.87 8.28
N GLU A 7 20.94 12.21 9.44
CA GLU A 7 21.95 11.36 10.10
C GLU A 7 21.34 10.03 10.59
N MET A 8 20.11 10.06 11.13
CA MET A 8 19.38 8.86 11.53
C MET A 8 18.97 7.96 10.34
N ILE A 9 18.59 8.57 9.20
CA ILE A 9 18.25 7.87 7.96
C ILE A 9 19.50 7.17 7.38
N ARG A 10 20.67 7.80 7.49
CA ARG A 10 21.94 7.25 7.01
C ARG A 10 22.41 6.04 7.82
N ASP A 11 22.22 6.06 9.14
CA ASP A 11 22.70 5.00 10.04
C ASP A 11 21.80 3.76 10.06
N VAL A 12 20.49 3.94 9.89
CA VAL A 12 19.50 2.84 9.90
C VAL A 12 19.27 2.31 8.47
N GLY A 13 19.49 3.14 7.46
CA GLY A 13 19.13 2.90 6.06
C GLY A 13 17.66 3.26 5.80
N GLU A 14 17.40 3.93 4.67
CA GLU A 14 16.08 4.48 4.29
C GLU A 14 14.95 3.41 4.36
N GLU A 15 15.22 2.18 3.90
CA GLU A 15 14.26 1.06 3.95
C GLU A 15 13.93 0.59 5.38
N ASN A 16 14.90 0.65 6.31
CA ASN A 16 14.67 0.22 7.69
C ASN A 16 14.02 1.33 8.53
N PHE A 17 14.30 2.60 8.22
CA PHE A 17 13.67 3.75 8.85
C PHE A 17 12.18 3.84 8.47
N GLU A 18 11.86 3.69 7.18
CA GLU A 18 10.48 3.59 6.71
C GLU A 18 9.74 2.41 7.37
N ARG A 19 10.38 1.24 7.48
CA ARG A 19 9.80 0.05 8.11
C ARG A 19 9.51 0.25 9.60
N ALA A 20 10.41 0.89 10.34
CA ALA A 20 10.22 1.20 11.76
C ALA A 20 9.05 2.16 11.97
N HIS A 21 9.01 3.25 11.19
CA HIS A 21 7.92 4.23 11.25
C HIS A 21 6.55 3.63 10.88
N VAL A 22 6.49 2.76 9.88
CA VAL A 22 5.27 2.03 9.49
C VAL A 22 4.80 1.11 10.62
N TYR A 23 5.73 0.41 11.28
CA TYR A 23 5.42 -0.48 12.39
C TYR A 23 4.89 0.29 13.61
N ASP A 24 5.51 1.41 13.96
CA ASP A 24 5.09 2.25 15.08
C ASP A 24 3.71 2.89 14.84
N THR A 25 3.46 3.35 13.61
CA THR A 25 2.13 3.87 13.20
C THR A 25 1.06 2.79 13.31
N LEU A 26 1.36 1.57 12.84
CA LEU A 26 0.45 0.42 12.95
C LEU A 26 0.15 0.03 14.38
N LYS A 27 1.19 0.01 15.23
CA LYS A 27 1.05 -0.31 16.64
C LYS A 27 0.19 0.73 17.35
N SER A 28 0.40 2.01 17.06
CA SER A 28 -0.44 3.11 17.55
C SER A 28 -1.90 2.92 17.13
N ASP A 29 -2.19 2.63 15.86
CA ASP A 29 -3.56 2.40 15.39
C ASP A 29 -4.19 1.11 15.96
N PHE A 30 -3.38 0.11 16.29
CA PHE A 30 -3.82 -1.12 16.96
C PHE A 30 -4.21 -0.86 18.41
N GLU A 31 -3.45 -0.05 19.14
CA GLU A 31 -3.69 0.26 20.56
C GLU A 31 -4.75 1.35 20.75
N GLN A 32 -4.99 2.20 19.74
CA GLN A 32 -5.97 3.28 19.82
C GLN A 32 -7.42 2.73 19.77
N PRO A 33 -8.24 2.96 20.82
CA PRO A 33 -9.66 2.60 20.79
C PRO A 33 -10.41 3.46 19.77
N LEU A 34 -11.52 2.94 19.21
CA LEU A 34 -12.30 3.65 18.19
C LEU A 34 -12.87 4.99 18.70
N TYR A 35 -13.19 5.05 19.98
CA TYR A 35 -13.56 6.23 20.75
C TYR A 35 -13.27 5.92 22.23
N PRO A 36 -13.14 6.92 23.11
CA PRO A 36 -12.87 6.70 24.53
C PRO A 36 -13.87 5.75 25.19
N GLY A 37 -13.36 4.73 25.88
CA GLY A 37 -14.18 3.69 26.51
C GLY A 37 -14.63 2.56 25.56
N CYS A 38 -14.31 2.60 24.27
CA CYS A 38 -14.61 1.50 23.36
C CYS A 38 -13.68 0.29 23.63
N SER A 39 -14.21 -0.75 24.29
CA SER A 39 -13.48 -2.00 24.55
C SER A 39 -13.58 -3.01 23.40
N MET A 40 -14.59 -2.87 22.55
CA MET A 40 -14.91 -3.84 21.50
C MET A 40 -14.16 -3.59 20.20
N PHE A 41 -13.82 -2.33 19.91
CA PHE A 41 -13.18 -1.94 18.67
C PHE A 41 -12.03 -0.95 18.89
N THR A 42 -10.88 -1.31 18.34
CA THR A 42 -9.78 -0.37 18.07
C THR A 42 -9.98 0.27 16.70
N ARG A 43 -9.32 1.41 16.47
CA ARG A 43 -9.33 2.10 15.18
C ARG A 43 -8.99 1.15 14.03
N LEU A 44 -7.91 0.38 14.18
CA LEU A 44 -7.50 -0.60 13.18
C LEU A 44 -8.55 -1.70 12.94
N SER A 45 -9.10 -2.26 14.02
CA SER A 45 -10.07 -3.36 13.91
C SER A 45 -11.39 -2.92 13.25
N ALA A 46 -11.84 -1.70 13.53
CA ALA A 46 -13.03 -1.11 12.92
C ALA A 46 -12.79 -0.88 11.42
N THR A 47 -11.66 -0.27 11.06
CA THR A 47 -11.29 -0.04 9.66
C THR A 47 -11.22 -1.34 8.87
N LEU A 48 -10.57 -2.39 9.42
CA LEU A 48 -10.41 -3.68 8.75
C LEU A 48 -11.76 -4.39 8.53
N ARG A 49 -12.65 -4.38 9.53
CA ARG A 49 -13.99 -4.99 9.39
C ARG A 49 -14.86 -4.24 8.38
N LEU A 50 -14.82 -2.90 8.37
CA LEU A 50 -15.57 -2.09 7.40
C LEU A 50 -15.09 -2.34 5.96
N PHE A 51 -13.78 -2.47 5.74
CA PHE A 51 -13.26 -2.78 4.41
C PHE A 51 -13.50 -4.22 3.98
N SER A 52 -13.46 -5.17 4.91
CA SER A 52 -13.88 -6.54 4.63
C SER A 52 -15.34 -6.58 4.16
N LEU A 53 -16.22 -5.79 4.82
CA LEU A 53 -17.62 -5.65 4.42
C LEU A 53 -17.76 -5.00 3.03
N LYS A 54 -17.00 -3.93 2.77
CA LYS A 54 -16.96 -3.25 1.45
C LYS A 54 -16.57 -4.23 0.34
N ALA A 55 -15.49 -4.98 0.54
CA ALA A 55 -14.96 -5.92 -0.44
C ALA A 55 -15.93 -7.07 -0.71
N ARG A 56 -16.46 -7.70 0.35
CA ARG A 56 -17.39 -8.82 0.24
C ARG A 56 -18.70 -8.46 -0.47
N ASN A 57 -19.14 -7.22 -0.33
CA ASN A 57 -20.40 -6.74 -0.91
C ASN A 57 -20.22 -5.88 -2.17
N GLY A 58 -19.00 -5.78 -2.71
CA GLY A 58 -18.73 -5.03 -3.94
C GLY A 58 -19.09 -3.54 -3.86
N TRP A 59 -18.98 -2.92 -2.68
CA TRP A 59 -19.37 -1.53 -2.50
C TRP A 59 -18.43 -0.57 -3.23
N THR A 60 -19.03 0.38 -3.97
CA THR A 60 -18.29 1.44 -4.66
C THR A 60 -17.51 2.31 -3.66
N ASP A 61 -16.45 2.98 -4.14
CA ASP A 61 -15.69 3.92 -3.30
C ASP A 61 -16.54 5.13 -2.86
N LYS A 62 -17.47 5.59 -3.71
CA LYS A 62 -18.41 6.65 -3.39
C LYS A 62 -19.36 6.25 -2.25
N SER A 63 -20.14 5.18 -2.44
CA SER A 63 -21.13 4.74 -1.45
C SER A 63 -20.50 4.36 -0.11
N PHE A 64 -19.27 3.83 -0.14
CA PHE A 64 -18.54 3.53 1.09
C PHE A 64 -18.05 4.78 1.82
N THR A 65 -17.68 5.83 1.08
CA THR A 65 -17.28 7.11 1.70
C THR A 65 -18.48 7.77 2.37
N GLU A 66 -19.64 7.81 1.69
CA GLU A 66 -20.90 8.32 2.27
C GLU A 66 -21.29 7.55 3.55
N LEU A 67 -21.10 6.22 3.57
CA LEU A 67 -21.31 5.42 4.78
C LEU A 67 -20.35 5.80 5.92
N LEU A 68 -19.06 6.01 5.63
CA LEU A 68 -18.07 6.38 6.64
C LEU A 68 -18.37 7.75 7.26
N GLU A 69 -18.83 8.69 6.44
CA GLU A 69 -19.29 10.01 6.90
C GLU A 69 -20.49 9.86 7.85
N LEU A 70 -21.50 9.09 7.46
CA LEU A 70 -22.67 8.83 8.30
C LEU A 70 -22.31 8.13 9.61
N LEU A 71 -21.45 7.10 9.57
CA LEU A 71 -20.98 6.42 10.77
C LEU A 71 -20.22 7.37 11.71
N LYS A 72 -19.48 8.33 11.15
CA LYS A 72 -18.75 9.31 11.95
C LYS A 72 -19.68 10.27 12.69
N GLU A 73 -20.79 10.65 12.07
CA GLU A 73 -21.85 11.47 12.70
C GLU A 73 -22.63 10.70 13.76
N MET A 74 -22.80 9.38 13.59
CA MET A 74 -23.51 8.53 14.56
C MET A 74 -22.68 8.17 15.80
N LEU A 75 -21.35 8.25 15.71
CA LEU A 75 -20.41 7.93 16.79
C LEU A 75 -20.13 9.15 17.69
N PRO A 76 -19.60 8.95 18.91
CA PRO A 76 -19.16 10.05 19.78
C PRO A 76 -18.21 11.02 19.08
N GLU A 77 -18.25 12.30 19.43
CA GLU A 77 -17.50 13.37 18.73
C GLU A 77 -15.98 13.13 18.71
N ASP A 78 -15.45 12.44 19.71
CA ASP A 78 -14.05 12.08 19.89
C ASP A 78 -13.64 10.75 19.20
N ASN A 79 -14.46 10.26 18.27
CA ASN A 79 -14.15 9.03 17.53
C ASN A 79 -13.01 9.18 16.52
N THR A 80 -12.23 8.12 16.40
CA THR A 80 -11.03 8.03 15.56
C THR A 80 -11.33 7.41 14.21
N LEU A 81 -12.61 7.21 13.85
CA LEU A 81 -12.99 6.62 12.57
C LEU A 81 -12.60 7.57 11.43
N SER A 82 -12.03 7.03 10.36
CA SER A 82 -11.75 7.80 9.16
C SER A 82 -13.05 8.13 8.43
N ASN A 83 -13.24 9.40 8.05
CA ASN A 83 -14.39 9.84 7.23
C ASN A 83 -14.23 9.49 5.74
N ARG A 84 -13.01 9.18 5.30
CA ARG A 84 -12.72 8.94 3.89
C ARG A 84 -12.10 7.58 3.66
N ASN A 85 -12.53 6.97 2.57
CA ASN A 85 -11.99 5.70 2.07
C ASN A 85 -10.47 5.78 1.87
N TYR A 86 -9.93 6.91 1.41
CA TYR A 86 -8.49 7.10 1.24
C TYR A 86 -7.70 6.94 2.56
N GLU A 87 -8.13 7.62 3.63
CA GLU A 87 -7.48 7.55 4.93
C GLU A 87 -7.53 6.13 5.52
N ALA A 88 -8.68 5.48 5.36
CA ALA A 88 -8.84 4.10 5.80
C ALA A 88 -8.03 3.12 4.93
N LYS A 89 -7.91 3.36 3.63
CA LYS A 89 -6.97 2.66 2.73
C LYS A 89 -5.53 2.88 3.14
N LYS A 90 -5.16 4.05 3.67
CA LYS A 90 -3.80 4.32 4.15
C LYS A 90 -3.44 3.41 5.32
N ILE A 91 -4.32 3.29 6.31
CA ILE A 91 -4.18 2.34 7.44
C ILE A 91 -4.05 0.90 6.93
N LEU A 92 -4.91 0.52 5.99
CA LEU A 92 -4.85 -0.81 5.37
C LEU A 92 -3.60 -1.00 4.52
N CYS A 93 -3.09 0.04 3.86
CA CYS A 93 -1.88 -0.01 3.03
C CYS A 93 -0.64 -0.25 3.90
N LEU A 94 -0.57 0.41 5.07
CA LEU A 94 0.44 0.13 6.09
C LEU A 94 0.41 -1.36 6.49
N MET A 95 -0.80 -1.94 6.65
CA MET A 95 -0.96 -3.38 6.89
C MET A 95 -0.73 -4.27 5.67
N SER A 96 -1.01 -3.74 4.47
CA SER A 96 -1.02 -4.45 3.20
C SER A 96 0.35 -4.34 2.59
N LEU A 97 1.29 -5.04 3.24
CA LEU A 97 2.37 -5.79 2.61
C LEU A 97 3.16 -4.98 1.57
N GLU A 98 4.37 -4.56 1.97
CA GLU A 98 5.43 -4.02 1.08
C GLU A 98 5.22 -4.50 -0.35
N TYR A 99 5.02 -3.57 -1.29
CA TYR A 99 4.99 -3.88 -2.70
C TYR A 99 6.15 -3.16 -3.37
N LYS A 100 6.83 -3.84 -4.27
CA LYS A 100 7.94 -3.28 -5.04
C LYS A 100 7.40 -2.81 -6.38
N LYS A 101 7.52 -1.51 -6.66
CA LYS A 101 7.26 -0.97 -7.99
C LYS A 101 8.46 -1.32 -8.88
N ILE A 102 8.19 -2.01 -9.98
CA ILE A 102 9.20 -2.42 -10.94
C ILE A 102 8.83 -1.83 -12.29
N HIS A 103 9.76 -1.12 -12.94
CA HIS A 103 9.50 -0.63 -14.30
C HIS A 103 9.48 -1.82 -15.25
N ALA A 104 8.56 -1.81 -16.21
CA ALA A 104 8.42 -2.86 -17.21
C ALA A 104 8.52 -2.26 -18.62
N CYS A 105 9.01 -3.07 -19.56
CA CYS A 105 8.87 -2.75 -20.98
C CYS A 105 7.38 -2.62 -21.34
N PRO A 106 6.96 -1.65 -22.17
CA PRO A 106 5.56 -1.55 -22.60
C PRO A 106 5.01 -2.85 -23.22
N ASN A 107 5.86 -3.56 -23.98
CA ASN A 107 5.58 -4.85 -24.62
C ASN A 107 5.89 -6.07 -23.72
N ASP A 108 6.09 -5.89 -22.42
CA ASP A 108 6.35 -6.95 -21.44
C ASP A 108 7.58 -7.84 -21.71
N CYS A 109 8.52 -7.37 -22.54
CA CYS A 109 9.70 -8.17 -22.89
C CYS A 109 10.66 -8.38 -21.71
N ILE A 110 10.85 -7.33 -20.89
CA ILE A 110 11.76 -7.32 -19.74
C ILE A 110 11.18 -6.50 -18.59
N LEU A 111 11.64 -6.82 -17.38
CA LEU A 111 11.51 -6.00 -16.19
C LEU A 111 12.85 -5.31 -15.94
N TYR A 112 12.83 -4.00 -15.70
CA TYR A 112 14.03 -3.20 -15.44
C TYR A 112 14.48 -3.40 -13.98
N THR A 113 14.99 -4.59 -13.69
CA THR A 113 15.50 -5.03 -12.38
C THR A 113 16.86 -5.71 -12.55
N ASN A 114 17.67 -5.77 -11.49
CA ASN A 114 18.99 -6.41 -11.50
C ASN A 114 19.84 -5.89 -12.67
N ASP A 115 20.25 -6.79 -13.57
CA ASP A 115 21.11 -6.52 -14.73
C ASP A 115 20.48 -5.52 -15.73
N PHE A 116 19.16 -5.36 -15.71
CA PHE A 116 18.44 -4.44 -16.60
C PHE A 116 18.08 -3.11 -15.92
N SER A 117 18.50 -2.89 -14.67
CA SER A 117 18.08 -1.73 -13.86
C SER A 117 18.53 -0.38 -14.41
N THR A 118 19.67 -0.32 -15.11
CA THR A 118 20.24 0.90 -15.69
C THR A 118 19.81 1.15 -17.13
N LEU A 119 19.14 0.18 -17.78
CA LEU A 119 18.68 0.36 -19.15
C LEU A 119 17.57 1.41 -19.22
N LYS A 120 17.69 2.30 -20.20
CA LYS A 120 16.64 3.26 -20.59
C LYS A 120 15.79 2.77 -21.75
N VAL A 121 16.29 1.81 -22.52
CA VAL A 121 15.63 1.24 -23.69
C VAL A 121 15.62 -0.28 -23.56
N CYS A 122 14.52 -0.90 -23.97
CA CYS A 122 14.36 -2.34 -23.97
C CYS A 122 15.33 -2.99 -24.96
N SER A 123 16.19 -3.88 -24.48
CA SER A 123 17.14 -4.62 -25.33
C SER A 123 16.48 -5.53 -26.37
N THR A 124 15.26 -5.99 -26.10
CA THR A 124 14.52 -6.90 -26.99
C THR A 124 13.63 -6.16 -27.99
N GLY A 125 12.96 -5.09 -27.53
CA GLY A 125 11.91 -4.42 -28.28
C GLY A 125 12.23 -3.00 -28.72
N GLY A 126 13.38 -2.43 -28.33
CA GLY A 126 13.81 -1.08 -28.70
C GLY A 126 12.95 0.05 -28.12
N LEU A 127 11.92 -0.27 -27.32
CA LEU A 127 11.04 0.73 -26.71
C LEU A 127 11.68 1.39 -25.50
N SER A 128 11.41 2.69 -25.33
CA SER A 128 11.80 3.41 -24.13
C SER A 128 11.14 2.84 -22.88
N ARG A 129 11.89 2.89 -21.77
CA ARG A 129 11.44 2.64 -20.40
C ARG A 129 10.50 3.72 -19.89
N PHE A 130 10.63 4.95 -20.37
CA PHE A 130 9.95 6.13 -19.87
C PHE A 130 8.85 6.60 -20.82
N LYS A 131 7.92 7.39 -20.30
CA LYS A 131 6.78 7.90 -21.05
C LYS A 131 7.22 9.06 -21.95
N MET A 132 6.77 9.05 -23.21
CA MET A 132 6.93 10.19 -24.12
C MET A 132 5.79 11.19 -23.94
N LYS A 133 6.10 12.49 -23.99
CA LYS A 133 5.10 13.53 -24.22
C LYS A 133 4.92 13.72 -25.70
N THR A 134 3.65 13.86 -26.11
CA THR A 134 3.30 14.26 -27.46
C THR A 134 2.67 15.64 -27.37
N ASP A 135 3.50 16.66 -27.53
CA ASP A 135 3.09 18.04 -27.60
C ASP A 135 2.68 18.27 -29.05
N GLY A 136 1.42 18.62 -29.31
CA GLY A 136 0.86 18.73 -30.66
C GLY A 136 1.51 19.76 -31.61
N SER A 137 2.70 20.27 -31.29
CA SER A 137 3.42 21.26 -32.10
C SER A 137 4.95 21.07 -32.24
N SER A 138 5.65 20.18 -31.52
CA SER A 138 7.10 20.00 -31.73
C SER A 138 7.68 18.87 -30.89
N GLY A 139 8.18 17.82 -31.56
CA GLY A 139 9.07 16.80 -30.99
C GLY A 139 8.44 15.82 -29.99
N GLU A 140 8.90 14.57 -30.02
CA GLU A 140 8.65 13.62 -28.93
C GLU A 140 9.71 13.84 -27.85
N GLU A 141 9.32 14.40 -26.70
CA GLU A 141 10.20 14.54 -25.55
C GLU A 141 9.95 13.42 -24.54
N GLU A 142 11.02 12.71 -24.16
CA GLU A 142 10.98 11.69 -23.11
C GLU A 142 10.88 12.34 -21.73
N ILE A 143 9.87 11.95 -20.94
CA ILE A 143 9.78 12.37 -19.53
C ILE A 143 10.65 11.42 -18.70
N GLU A 144 11.92 11.78 -18.55
CA GLU A 144 12.82 11.04 -17.68
C GLU A 144 12.26 10.97 -16.25
N GLY A 145 12.22 9.76 -15.67
CA GLY A 145 11.68 9.50 -14.34
C GLY A 145 10.23 9.01 -14.29
N LEU A 146 9.42 9.20 -15.35
CA LEU A 146 8.08 8.61 -15.42
C LEU A 146 8.09 7.31 -16.25
N PRO A 147 8.01 6.12 -15.63
CA PRO A 147 7.98 4.87 -16.37
C PRO A 147 6.77 4.76 -17.31
N ALA A 148 7.00 4.22 -18.51
CA ALA A 148 5.95 3.92 -19.46
C ALA A 148 4.99 2.83 -18.95
N LYS A 149 5.53 1.84 -18.22
CA LYS A 149 4.76 0.75 -17.58
C LYS A 149 5.37 0.37 -16.23
N VAL A 150 4.52 0.07 -15.26
CA VAL A 150 4.92 -0.33 -13.90
C VAL A 150 4.22 -1.63 -13.52
N LEU A 151 5.01 -2.62 -13.11
CA LEU A 151 4.56 -3.83 -12.42
C LEU A 151 4.61 -3.60 -10.91
N TRP A 152 3.54 -4.00 -10.22
CA TRP A 152 3.46 -3.96 -8.78
C TRP A 152 3.74 -5.37 -8.25
N TYR A 153 4.96 -5.61 -7.78
CA TYR A 153 5.36 -6.91 -7.25
C TYR A 153 5.07 -7.00 -5.76
N LEU A 154 4.41 -8.08 -5.36
CA LEU A 154 4.03 -8.37 -3.99
C LEU A 154 5.02 -9.44 -3.47
N PRO A 155 6.06 -9.08 -2.67
CA PRO A 155 7.08 -10.01 -2.22
C PRO A 155 6.49 -11.20 -1.51
N ILE A 156 6.82 -12.37 -2.03
CA ILE A 156 6.21 -13.64 -1.64
C ILE A 156 6.71 -14.09 -0.26
N ILE A 157 7.99 -13.88 0.06
CA ILE A 157 8.61 -14.35 1.30
C ILE A 157 7.98 -13.71 2.55
N PRO A 158 7.84 -12.37 2.67
CA PRO A 158 7.17 -11.76 3.82
C PRO A 158 5.71 -12.23 3.98
N ARG A 159 5.02 -12.48 2.86
CA ARG A 159 3.64 -12.96 2.85
C ARG A 159 3.54 -14.39 3.39
N PHE A 160 4.43 -15.27 2.96
CA PHE A 160 4.49 -16.63 3.49
C PHE A 160 4.83 -16.64 4.96
N LYS A 161 5.84 -15.86 5.40
CA LYS A 161 6.15 -15.74 6.83
C LYS A 161 4.90 -15.38 7.64
N ARG A 162 4.16 -14.34 7.22
CA ARG A 162 2.91 -13.92 7.87
C ARG A 162 1.84 -15.02 7.89
N LEU A 163 1.69 -15.76 6.78
CA LEU A 163 0.71 -16.85 6.68
C LEU A 163 0.97 -17.97 7.69
N PHE A 164 2.24 -18.20 8.04
CA PHE A 164 2.66 -19.28 8.94
C PHE A 164 3.00 -18.80 10.37
N VAL A 165 2.83 -17.51 10.69
CA VAL A 165 3.03 -16.97 12.04
C VAL A 165 1.94 -17.46 13.01
N ILE A 166 0.70 -17.62 12.55
CA ILE A 166 -0.42 -18.08 13.38
C ILE A 166 -0.51 -19.61 13.29
N LYS A 167 -0.14 -20.28 14.38
CA LYS A 167 -0.05 -21.74 14.47
C LYS A 167 -1.40 -22.42 14.22
N GLU A 168 -2.52 -21.77 14.54
CA GLU A 168 -3.88 -22.27 14.25
C GLU A 168 -4.23 -22.20 12.75
N ASP A 169 -3.83 -21.14 12.05
CA ASP A 169 -4.15 -20.94 10.62
C ASP A 169 -3.24 -21.78 9.70
N ALA A 170 -2.04 -22.12 10.15
CA ALA A 170 -1.14 -23.05 9.48
C ALA A 170 -1.72 -24.49 9.38
N LYS A 171 -2.67 -24.83 10.28
CA LYS A 171 -3.28 -26.16 10.35
C LYS A 171 -4.58 -26.29 9.55
N LYS A 172 -5.16 -25.19 9.04
CA LYS A 172 -6.43 -25.22 8.28
C LYS A 172 -6.19 -25.53 6.80
N PRO A 173 -6.79 -26.61 6.25
CA PRO A 173 -6.67 -26.96 4.84
C PRO A 173 -7.23 -25.85 3.93
N HIS A 174 -6.64 -25.71 2.75
CA HIS A 174 -6.86 -24.59 1.81
C HIS A 174 -8.33 -24.41 1.38
N MET A 175 -9.14 -25.47 1.42
CA MET A 175 -10.52 -25.48 0.93
C MET A 175 -11.56 -24.77 1.81
N GLU A 176 -11.26 -24.47 3.09
CA GLU A 176 -12.25 -23.85 3.99
C GLU A 176 -12.12 -22.32 4.09
N ARG A 177 -11.10 -21.74 3.45
CA ARG A 177 -10.93 -20.28 3.42
C ARG A 177 -11.79 -19.69 2.30
N LYS A 178 -13.06 -19.39 2.59
CA LYS A 178 -13.90 -18.56 1.71
C LYS A 178 -13.30 -17.15 1.66
N TRP A 179 -12.86 -16.75 0.46
CA TRP A 179 -12.49 -15.38 0.11
C TRP A 179 -13.70 -14.45 0.16
#